data_AF-F4CXB5-F1
#
_entry.id   AF-F4CXB5-F1
#
_cell.length_a   1.000
_cell.length_b   1.000
_cell.length_c   1.000
_cell.angle_alpha   90.00
_cell.angle_beta   90.00
_cell.angle_gamma   90.00
#
_symmetry.space_group_name_H-M   'P 1'
#
loop_
_entity.id
_entity.type
_entity.pdbx_description
1 polymer ?
#
loop_
_entity_poly.entity_id
_entity_poly.type
_entity_poly.pdbx_seq_one_letter_code
_entity_poly.pdbx_strand_id
1 'polypeptide(L)'
;MTVADELRELGHLGGVATMAMVSERWRSAIKPLFVLEPPGGWDEDSTQDLLHEFLRERLEDLTDALIAAGTDEEVLLKVTSRIMRNWLIDQARKTDTGAVRVRLEELLGGNGEFVRLSDRPARWALADLAGTEAGRDDADSLYTAAMAVANVKPVRWRDKNRRAPMASGPDLVRVLIAVLRCAGPAGLEIGVLTHVFLRRFGVVVISHVPLEDDDTLRDRMIAPREFDIDEERGAAARAAEVYAQLSDRERRILLHLDDRPRVEQLLDVGRSVAYTHISRVREVLAALSGEDIDIAAVAAELVRLAQEDVSPDDVHDATSELSAITDANGAQHS
;
A
#
# COMPACT_ATOMS: atom_id res chain seq x y z
N MET A 1 19.30 27.47 -24.78
CA MET A 1 19.70 26.12 -25.19
C MET A 1 18.46 25.25 -25.15
N THR A 2 18.11 24.57 -26.24
CA THR A 2 16.91 23.71 -26.31
C THR A 2 17.23 22.32 -25.76
N VAL A 3 16.21 21.50 -25.45
CA VAL A 3 16.39 20.10 -25.03
C VAL A 3 17.14 19.31 -26.09
N ALA A 4 16.78 19.51 -27.37
CA ALA A 4 17.42 18.84 -28.50
C ALA A 4 18.91 19.23 -28.66
N ASP A 5 19.25 20.50 -28.43
CA ASP A 5 20.64 20.96 -28.50
C ASP A 5 21.48 20.39 -27.36
N GLU A 6 20.92 20.36 -26.16
CA GLU A 6 21.58 19.83 -24.97
C GLU A 6 21.81 18.32 -25.06
N LEU A 7 20.81 17.55 -25.51
CA LEU A 7 20.94 16.11 -25.73
C LEU A 7 21.99 15.78 -26.80
N ARG A 8 22.10 16.61 -27.85
CA ARG A 8 23.11 16.43 -28.91
C ARG A 8 24.53 16.70 -28.40
N GLU A 9 24.69 17.71 -27.55
CA GLU A 9 25.97 18.10 -26.98
C GLU A 9 26.47 17.09 -25.94
N LEU A 10 25.58 16.65 -25.04
CA LEU A 10 25.95 15.77 -23.93
C LEU A 10 25.92 14.29 -24.32
N GLY A 11 25.07 13.89 -25.27
CA GLY A 11 24.88 12.48 -25.64
C GLY A 11 24.23 11.62 -24.56
N HIS A 12 23.74 12.24 -23.48
CA HIS A 12 23.03 11.57 -22.38
C HIS A 12 22.02 12.51 -21.72
N LEU A 13 21.10 11.95 -20.94
CA LEU A 13 20.18 12.71 -20.10
C LEU A 13 20.93 13.26 -18.87
N GLY A 14 20.65 14.51 -18.47
CA GLY A 14 21.24 15.11 -17.27
C GLY A 14 21.54 16.61 -17.35
N GLY A 15 21.40 17.20 -18.54
CA GLY A 15 21.49 18.65 -18.68
C GLY A 15 20.28 19.39 -18.12
N VAL A 16 20.43 20.71 -17.90
CA VAL A 16 19.44 21.58 -17.26
C VAL A 16 18.13 21.63 -18.04
N ALA A 17 18.17 21.76 -19.37
CA ALA A 17 16.97 21.86 -20.19
C ALA A 17 16.18 20.54 -20.20
N THR A 18 16.89 19.43 -20.32
CA THR A 18 16.32 18.08 -20.36
C THR A 18 15.73 17.70 -19.01
N MET A 19 16.42 18.01 -17.90
CA MET A 19 15.90 17.74 -16.55
C MET A 19 14.70 18.63 -16.20
N ALA A 20 14.67 19.89 -16.66
CA ALA A 20 13.50 20.75 -16.51
C ALA A 20 12.29 20.18 -17.27
N MET A 21 12.48 19.72 -18.51
CA MET A 21 11.43 19.06 -19.28
C MET A 21 10.92 17.80 -18.57
N VAL A 22 11.82 16.91 -18.12
CA VAL A 22 11.48 15.68 -17.41
C VAL A 22 10.66 15.98 -16.16
N SER A 23 11.12 16.93 -15.33
CA SER A 23 10.45 17.31 -14.08
C SER A 23 9.06 17.88 -14.32
N GLU A 24 8.89 18.73 -15.33
CA GLU A 24 7.59 19.32 -15.66
C GLU A 24 6.59 18.27 -16.18
N ARG A 25 7.08 17.34 -17.01
CA ARG A 25 6.27 16.22 -17.51
C ARG A 25 5.90 15.26 -16.40
N TRP A 26 6.81 15.03 -15.46
CA TRP A 26 6.58 14.20 -14.30
C TRP A 26 5.42 14.71 -13.43
N ARG A 27 5.46 16.00 -13.04
CA ARG A 27 4.37 16.62 -12.26
C ARG A 27 3.02 16.53 -12.96
N SER A 28 3.01 16.63 -14.28
CA SER A 28 1.78 16.46 -15.08
C SER A 28 1.30 15.00 -15.14
N ALA A 29 2.23 14.04 -15.14
CA ALA A 29 1.94 12.62 -15.33
C ALA A 29 1.43 11.93 -14.06
N ILE A 30 1.84 12.37 -12.87
CA ILE A 30 1.44 11.75 -11.59
C ILE A 30 0.01 12.11 -11.15
N LYS A 31 -0.46 13.35 -11.45
CA LYS A 31 -1.77 13.86 -10.99
C LYS A 31 -2.97 12.94 -11.28
N PRO A 32 -3.07 12.28 -12.45
CA PRO A 32 -4.20 11.41 -12.74
C PRO A 32 -4.19 10.07 -11.98
N LEU A 33 -3.10 9.72 -11.28
CA LEU A 33 -2.90 8.41 -10.69
C LEU A 33 -2.95 8.47 -9.15
N PHE A 34 -4.15 8.73 -8.63
CA PHE A 34 -4.45 8.75 -7.19
C PHE A 34 -4.03 7.49 -6.43
N VAL A 35 -3.91 6.36 -7.12
CA VAL A 35 -3.50 5.09 -6.53
C VAL A 35 -2.02 5.06 -6.11
N LEU A 36 -1.20 5.95 -6.68
CA LEU A 36 0.20 6.14 -6.31
C LEU A 36 0.40 7.28 -5.33
N GLU A 37 -0.68 8.02 -5.00
CA GLU A 37 -0.59 9.18 -4.14
C GLU A 37 -0.12 8.76 -2.74
N PRO A 38 0.97 9.38 -2.24
CA PRO A 38 1.46 9.10 -0.91
C PRO A 38 0.50 9.66 0.14
N PRO A 39 0.62 9.20 1.38
CA PRO A 39 -0.31 9.57 2.42
C PRO A 39 -0.04 11.02 2.86
N GLY A 40 -1.08 11.85 2.81
CA GLY A 40 -0.94 13.31 2.94
C GLY A 40 -0.90 14.06 1.59
N GLY A 41 -0.95 13.33 0.49
CA GLY A 41 -0.97 13.88 -0.86
C GLY A 41 0.42 14.12 -1.44
N TRP A 42 0.47 14.59 -2.67
CA TRP A 42 1.74 14.92 -3.33
C TRP A 42 2.37 16.19 -2.75
N ASP A 43 3.47 16.04 -2.03
CA ASP A 43 4.45 17.11 -1.79
C ASP A 43 5.61 17.04 -2.80
N GLU A 44 6.49 18.04 -2.78
CA GLU A 44 7.63 18.09 -3.71
C GLU A 44 8.59 16.92 -3.42
N ASP A 45 8.85 16.59 -2.16
CA ASP A 45 9.78 15.53 -1.78
C ASP A 45 9.31 14.15 -2.28
N SER A 46 8.06 13.79 -2.04
CA SER A 46 7.50 12.52 -2.51
C SER A 46 7.38 12.47 -4.03
N THR A 47 7.14 13.63 -4.67
CA THR A 47 7.18 13.75 -6.12
C THR A 47 8.56 13.47 -6.68
N GLN A 48 9.60 14.03 -6.05
CA GLN A 48 11.01 13.84 -6.43
C GLN A 48 11.49 12.42 -6.15
N ASP A 49 11.09 11.82 -5.03
CA ASP A 49 11.44 10.43 -4.70
C ASP A 49 10.93 9.44 -5.75
N LEU A 50 9.67 9.58 -6.18
CA LEU A 50 9.13 8.73 -7.23
C LEU A 50 9.80 9.00 -8.59
N LEU A 51 10.17 10.25 -8.87
CA LEU A 51 10.95 10.59 -10.07
C LEU A 51 12.33 9.92 -10.04
N HIS A 52 13.00 9.93 -8.90
CA HIS A 52 14.28 9.25 -8.71
C HIS A 52 14.14 7.74 -8.91
N GLU A 53 13.07 7.12 -8.43
CA GLU A 53 12.80 5.70 -8.68
C GLU A 53 12.59 5.42 -10.16
N PHE A 54 11.80 6.24 -10.85
CA PHE A 54 11.61 6.14 -12.30
C PHE A 54 12.93 6.25 -13.06
N LEU A 55 13.74 7.28 -12.76
CA LEU A 55 15.03 7.46 -13.42
C LEU A 55 15.96 6.29 -13.11
N ARG A 56 16.00 5.81 -11.86
CA ARG A 56 16.81 4.64 -11.49
C ARG A 56 16.48 3.40 -12.33
N GLU A 57 15.20 3.19 -12.66
CA GLU A 57 14.77 2.03 -13.47
C GLU A 57 14.83 2.27 -14.99
N ARG A 58 14.64 3.51 -15.46
CA ARG A 58 14.36 3.83 -16.86
C ARG A 58 15.29 4.86 -17.50
N LEU A 59 16.36 5.28 -16.83
CA LEU A 59 17.28 6.30 -17.34
C LEU A 59 17.85 5.92 -18.71
N GLU A 60 18.32 4.68 -18.88
CA GLU A 60 18.88 4.20 -20.15
C GLU A 60 17.82 4.15 -21.25
N ASP A 61 16.69 3.46 -21.00
CA ASP A 61 15.55 3.37 -21.93
C ASP A 61 15.06 4.76 -22.40
N LEU A 62 14.97 5.70 -21.45
CA LEU A 62 14.55 7.07 -21.74
C LEU A 62 15.60 7.80 -22.57
N THR A 63 16.88 7.70 -22.21
CA THR A 63 17.99 8.35 -22.93
C THR A 63 18.04 7.87 -24.38
N ASP A 64 17.99 6.56 -24.61
CA ASP A 64 18.00 5.97 -25.95
C ASP A 64 16.80 6.43 -26.78
N ALA A 65 15.61 6.47 -26.16
CA ALA A 65 14.40 6.92 -26.84
C ALA A 65 14.43 8.42 -27.20
N LEU A 66 15.06 9.25 -26.37
CA LEU A 66 15.24 10.67 -26.66
C LEU A 66 16.31 10.92 -27.73
N ILE A 67 17.42 10.19 -27.71
CA ILE A 67 18.43 10.24 -28.78
C ILE A 67 17.81 9.82 -30.11
N ALA A 68 17.01 8.75 -30.12
CA ALA A 68 16.32 8.27 -31.32
C ALA A 68 15.26 9.24 -31.85
N ALA A 69 14.61 10.01 -30.97
CA ALA A 69 13.66 11.05 -31.36
C ALA A 69 14.34 12.25 -32.05
N GLY A 70 15.66 12.43 -31.86
CA GLY A 70 16.45 13.44 -32.55
C GLY A 70 16.09 14.86 -32.11
N THR A 71 15.84 15.75 -33.08
CA THR A 71 15.67 17.19 -32.83
C THR A 71 14.22 17.65 -32.79
N ASP A 72 13.27 16.74 -32.95
CA ASP A 72 11.85 17.06 -32.94
C ASP A 72 11.35 17.14 -31.49
N GLU A 73 11.17 18.38 -31.02
CA GLU A 73 10.74 18.66 -29.65
C GLU A 73 9.34 18.09 -29.34
N GLU A 74 8.42 18.04 -30.31
CA GLU A 74 7.11 17.44 -30.10
C GLU A 74 7.23 15.93 -29.90
N VAL A 75 8.08 15.28 -30.69
CA VAL A 75 8.36 13.84 -30.55
C VAL A 75 9.04 13.55 -29.21
N LEU A 76 10.03 14.36 -28.80
CA LEU A 76 10.70 14.23 -27.49
C LEU A 76 9.69 14.29 -26.34
N LEU A 77 8.78 15.28 -26.36
CA LEU A 77 7.76 15.44 -25.32
C LEU A 77 6.77 14.26 -25.29
N LYS A 78 6.34 13.80 -26.47
CA LYS A 78 5.39 12.69 -26.60
C LYS A 78 6.00 11.37 -26.14
N VAL A 79 7.24 11.09 -26.51
CA VAL A 79 7.99 9.89 -26.10
C VAL A 79 8.20 9.89 -24.59
N THR A 80 8.69 11.00 -24.03
CA THR A 80 8.87 11.17 -22.58
C THR A 80 7.58 10.88 -21.82
N SER A 81 6.49 11.56 -22.21
CA SER A 81 5.19 11.42 -21.55
C SER A 81 4.65 9.99 -21.64
N ARG A 82 4.87 9.30 -22.77
CA ARG A 82 4.45 7.91 -22.96
C ARG A 82 5.21 6.96 -22.05
N ILE A 83 6.55 7.07 -22.00
CA ILE A 83 7.40 6.20 -21.18
C ILE A 83 7.05 6.37 -19.70
N MET A 84 6.97 7.61 -19.21
CA MET A 84 6.59 7.92 -17.83
C MET A 84 5.20 7.37 -17.49
N ARG A 85 4.19 7.63 -18.35
CA ARG A 85 2.83 7.14 -18.10
C ARG A 85 2.77 5.62 -18.04
N ASN A 86 3.45 4.93 -18.95
CA ASN A 86 3.46 3.47 -18.95
C ASN A 86 4.10 2.92 -17.67
N TRP A 87 5.24 3.48 -17.27
CA TRP A 87 5.89 3.11 -16.02
C TRP A 87 5.00 3.37 -14.80
N LEU A 88 4.36 4.54 -14.72
CA LEU A 88 3.44 4.86 -13.63
C LEU A 88 2.22 3.94 -13.61
N ILE A 89 1.68 3.53 -14.77
CA ILE A 89 0.63 2.51 -14.85
C ILE A 89 1.12 1.17 -14.29
N ASP A 90 2.36 0.79 -14.59
CA ASP A 90 2.93 -0.45 -14.07
C ASP A 90 3.19 -0.38 -12.57
N GLN A 91 3.65 0.75 -12.03
CA GLN A 91 3.73 0.95 -10.58
C GLN A 91 2.35 0.94 -9.93
N ALA A 92 1.37 1.59 -10.54
CA ALA A 92 -0.01 1.57 -10.08
C ALA A 92 -0.54 0.13 -9.99
N ARG A 93 -0.23 -0.73 -10.97
CA ARG A 93 -0.59 -2.16 -10.96
C ARG A 93 0.12 -2.96 -9.87
N LYS A 94 1.32 -2.56 -9.46
CA LYS A 94 2.06 -3.17 -8.34
C LYS A 94 1.48 -2.78 -6.98
N THR A 95 0.59 -1.80 -6.87
CA THR A 95 -0.10 -1.49 -5.60
C THR A 95 -1.17 -2.54 -5.27
N ASP A 96 -1.58 -2.63 -4.00
CA ASP A 96 -2.68 -3.52 -3.61
C ASP A 96 -3.99 -3.11 -4.28
N THR A 97 -4.28 -1.81 -4.32
CA THR A 97 -5.41 -1.23 -5.08
C THR A 97 -5.38 -1.57 -6.57
N GLY A 98 -4.21 -1.49 -7.20
CA GLY A 98 -4.02 -1.87 -8.60
C GLY A 98 -4.26 -3.35 -8.84
N ALA A 99 -3.78 -4.21 -7.95
CA ALA A 99 -4.02 -5.64 -8.02
C ALA A 99 -5.52 -5.98 -7.88
N VAL A 100 -6.24 -5.30 -6.98
CA VAL A 100 -7.70 -5.41 -6.86
C VAL A 100 -8.36 -5.01 -8.18
N ARG A 101 -8.02 -3.82 -8.71
CA ARG A 101 -8.60 -3.32 -9.96
C ARG A 101 -8.39 -4.29 -11.13
N VAL A 102 -7.16 -4.76 -11.34
CA VAL A 102 -6.83 -5.72 -12.40
C VAL A 102 -7.67 -6.99 -12.24
N ARG A 103 -7.78 -7.50 -11.00
CA ARG A 103 -8.56 -8.69 -10.74
C ARG A 103 -10.06 -8.50 -11.04
N LEU A 104 -10.61 -7.34 -10.72
CA LEU A 104 -11.99 -7.01 -11.06
C LEU A 104 -12.18 -6.89 -12.57
N GLU A 105 -11.26 -6.24 -13.29
CA GLU A 105 -11.30 -6.12 -14.76
C GLU A 105 -11.26 -7.51 -15.43
N GLU A 106 -10.43 -8.45 -14.92
CA GLU A 106 -10.42 -9.85 -15.39
C GLU A 106 -11.74 -10.57 -15.18
N LEU A 107 -12.35 -10.43 -13.99
CA LEU A 107 -13.62 -11.08 -13.66
C LEU A 107 -14.79 -10.51 -14.49
N LEU A 108 -14.80 -9.20 -14.67
CA LEU A 108 -15.80 -8.49 -15.47
C LEU A 108 -15.68 -8.82 -16.95
N GLY A 109 -14.45 -8.88 -17.49
CA GLY A 109 -14.22 -9.23 -18.89
C GLY A 109 -14.37 -10.71 -19.21
N GLY A 110 -14.15 -11.59 -18.23
CA GLY A 110 -14.19 -13.04 -18.39
C GLY A 110 -15.55 -13.70 -18.14
N ASN A 111 -16.56 -12.95 -17.67
CA ASN A 111 -17.88 -13.49 -17.33
C ASN A 111 -18.99 -12.78 -18.11
N GLY A 112 -19.79 -13.56 -18.86
CA GLY A 112 -20.87 -13.06 -19.71
C GLY A 112 -22.08 -12.48 -18.96
N GLU A 113 -22.12 -12.58 -17.63
CA GLU A 113 -23.12 -11.89 -16.79
C GLU A 113 -22.89 -10.37 -16.73
N PHE A 114 -21.69 -9.90 -17.09
CA PHE A 114 -21.33 -8.49 -17.07
C PHE A 114 -21.22 -7.94 -18.49
N VAL A 115 -21.64 -6.70 -18.66
CA VAL A 115 -21.50 -5.96 -19.92
C VAL A 115 -20.78 -4.64 -19.67
N ARG A 116 -19.86 -4.32 -20.57
CA ARG A 116 -19.19 -3.02 -20.60
C ARG A 116 -20.05 -2.04 -21.40
N LEU A 117 -20.46 -0.96 -20.75
CA LEU A 117 -21.23 0.11 -21.37
C LEU A 117 -20.29 1.05 -22.16
N SER A 118 -20.81 1.65 -23.22
CA SER A 118 -20.08 2.47 -24.20
C SER A 118 -19.65 3.86 -23.68
N ASP A 119 -19.83 4.13 -22.39
CA ASP A 119 -19.60 5.43 -21.78
C ASP A 119 -18.11 5.75 -21.62
N ARG A 120 -17.79 7.05 -21.49
CA ARG A 120 -16.45 7.54 -21.13
C ARG A 120 -16.54 8.39 -19.86
N PRO A 121 -16.00 7.92 -18.73
CA PRO A 121 -15.27 6.66 -18.51
C PRO A 121 -16.15 5.40 -18.66
N ALA A 122 -15.51 4.27 -18.97
CA ALA A 122 -16.23 3.01 -19.19
C ALA A 122 -16.86 2.49 -17.89
N ARG A 123 -18.17 2.18 -17.96
CA ARG A 123 -18.94 1.60 -16.87
C ARG A 123 -19.24 0.12 -17.13
N TRP A 124 -19.48 -0.61 -16.06
CA TRP A 124 -19.85 -2.02 -16.07
C TRP A 124 -21.22 -2.19 -15.44
N ALA A 125 -22.08 -2.98 -16.08
CA ALA A 125 -23.41 -3.31 -15.60
C ALA A 125 -23.65 -4.82 -15.69
N LEU A 126 -24.73 -5.29 -15.07
CA LEU A 126 -25.22 -6.64 -15.30
C LEU A 126 -25.92 -6.70 -16.66
N ALA A 127 -25.66 -7.76 -17.43
CA ALA A 127 -26.18 -7.91 -18.78
C ALA A 127 -27.72 -7.95 -18.85
N ASP A 128 -28.37 -8.46 -17.79
CA ASP A 128 -29.83 -8.55 -17.66
C ASP A 128 -30.50 -7.25 -17.20
N LEU A 129 -29.72 -6.28 -16.72
CA LEU A 129 -30.20 -5.00 -16.18
C LEU A 129 -29.68 -3.77 -16.92
N ALA A 130 -28.74 -3.93 -17.85
CA ALA A 130 -28.12 -2.79 -18.54
C ALA A 130 -29.17 -1.93 -19.27
N GLY A 131 -29.12 -0.61 -19.05
CA GLY A 131 -30.07 0.33 -19.61
C GLY A 131 -29.60 1.78 -19.48
N THR A 132 -30.46 2.73 -19.88
CA THR A 132 -30.14 4.16 -19.92
C THR A 132 -30.68 4.96 -18.75
N GLU A 133 -31.28 4.31 -17.74
CA GLU A 133 -31.83 5.01 -16.57
C GLU A 133 -30.72 5.46 -15.62
N ALA A 134 -30.99 6.49 -14.81
CA ALA A 134 -30.04 6.97 -13.82
C ALA A 134 -29.73 5.89 -12.77
N GLY A 135 -28.44 5.54 -12.64
CA GLY A 135 -27.98 4.60 -11.63
C GLY A 135 -27.84 5.24 -10.26
N ARG A 136 -27.65 4.40 -9.24
CA ARG A 136 -27.24 4.83 -7.90
C ARG A 136 -25.73 4.65 -7.72
N ASP A 137 -25.06 5.76 -7.46
CA ASP A 137 -23.63 5.80 -7.13
C ASP A 137 -23.40 6.09 -5.62
N ASP A 138 -24.42 5.87 -4.78
CA ASP A 138 -24.34 6.10 -3.33
C ASP A 138 -23.40 5.09 -2.66
N ALA A 139 -22.27 5.58 -2.16
CA ALA A 139 -21.17 4.76 -1.66
C ALA A 139 -21.59 3.83 -0.50
N ASP A 140 -22.44 4.31 0.42
CA ASP A 140 -22.88 3.52 1.58
C ASP A 140 -23.90 2.45 1.20
N SER A 141 -24.81 2.73 0.26
CA SER A 141 -25.71 1.72 -0.31
C SER A 141 -24.94 0.63 -1.05
N LEU A 142 -23.93 1.00 -1.84
CA LEU A 142 -23.09 0.04 -2.56
C LEU A 142 -22.27 -0.83 -1.60
N TYR A 143 -21.73 -0.23 -0.54
CA TYR A 143 -21.01 -0.95 0.49
C TYR A 143 -21.92 -1.91 1.26
N THR A 144 -23.11 -1.47 1.67
CA THR A 144 -24.14 -2.31 2.29
C THR A 144 -24.53 -3.47 1.36
N ALA A 145 -24.70 -3.15 0.06
CA ALA A 145 -24.75 -4.03 -1.09
C ALA A 145 -23.77 -5.20 -1.01
N ALA A 146 -22.50 -4.83 -0.94
CA ALA A 146 -21.39 -5.74 -0.87
C ALA A 146 -21.45 -6.58 0.42
N MET A 147 -21.63 -5.93 1.58
CA MET A 147 -21.67 -6.53 2.92
C MET A 147 -22.75 -7.60 3.09
N ALA A 148 -23.91 -7.43 2.45
CA ALA A 148 -25.02 -8.38 2.51
C ALA A 148 -24.71 -9.77 1.92
N VAL A 149 -23.66 -9.90 1.09
CA VAL A 149 -23.26 -11.20 0.53
C VAL A 149 -22.58 -12.05 1.59
N ALA A 150 -23.31 -13.00 2.15
CA ALA A 150 -22.82 -13.92 3.18
C ALA A 150 -21.94 -15.05 2.62
N ASN A 151 -21.21 -15.71 3.53
CA ASN A 151 -20.36 -16.88 3.23
C ASN A 151 -19.29 -16.62 2.16
N VAL A 152 -18.70 -15.42 2.19
CA VAL A 152 -17.51 -15.13 1.38
C VAL A 152 -16.29 -15.53 2.18
N LYS A 153 -15.55 -16.51 1.67
CA LYS A 153 -14.39 -17.05 2.39
C LYS A 153 -13.13 -16.30 1.95
N PRO A 154 -12.40 -15.65 2.87
CA PRO A 154 -11.07 -15.14 2.54
C PRO A 154 -10.18 -16.33 2.15
N VAL A 155 -9.55 -16.26 0.98
CA VAL A 155 -8.70 -17.33 0.48
C VAL A 155 -7.30 -17.13 1.04
N ARG A 156 -6.94 -17.92 2.05
CA ARG A 156 -5.57 -17.99 2.56
C ARG A 156 -4.77 -18.98 1.70
N TRP A 157 -3.67 -18.53 1.09
CA TRP A 157 -2.68 -19.42 0.45
C TRP A 157 -1.39 -19.53 1.27
N ARG A 158 -0.70 -20.67 1.10
CA ARG A 158 0.48 -21.12 1.87
C ARG A 158 1.83 -20.58 1.36
N ASP A 159 1.86 -19.86 0.24
CA ASP A 159 3.11 -19.39 -0.38
C ASP A 159 3.50 -17.99 0.08
N LYS A 160 4.71 -17.86 0.64
CA LYS A 160 5.28 -16.59 1.14
C LYS A 160 5.59 -15.55 0.04
N ASN A 161 5.51 -15.94 -1.24
CA ASN A 161 5.95 -15.14 -2.40
C ASN A 161 4.81 -14.63 -3.31
N ARG A 162 3.53 -14.89 -2.99
CA ARG A 162 2.39 -14.40 -3.79
C ARG A 162 1.41 -13.63 -2.92
N ARG A 163 0.96 -12.46 -3.40
CA ARG A 163 -0.12 -11.71 -2.76
C ARG A 163 -1.39 -12.56 -2.69
N ALA A 164 -2.02 -12.59 -1.52
CA ALA A 164 -3.22 -13.38 -1.29
C ALA A 164 -4.40 -12.83 -2.12
N PRO A 165 -5.17 -13.67 -2.83
CA PRO A 165 -6.40 -13.23 -3.47
C PRO A 165 -7.44 -12.84 -2.41
N MET A 166 -8.12 -11.71 -2.61
CA MET A 166 -9.09 -11.11 -1.66
C MET A 166 -10.18 -12.11 -1.22
N ALA A 167 -10.66 -12.92 -2.16
CA ALA A 167 -11.59 -14.02 -1.96
C ALA A 167 -11.52 -14.98 -3.18
N SER A 168 -12.32 -16.04 -3.15
CA SER A 168 -12.43 -16.93 -4.31
C SER A 168 -13.08 -16.21 -5.50
N GLY A 169 -12.72 -16.58 -6.72
CA GLY A 169 -13.33 -16.00 -7.94
C GLY A 169 -14.87 -16.00 -7.92
N PRO A 170 -15.52 -17.14 -7.60
CA PRO A 170 -16.98 -17.20 -7.47
C PRO A 170 -17.53 -16.25 -6.40
N ASP A 171 -16.84 -16.09 -5.27
CA ASP A 171 -17.28 -15.17 -4.22
C ASP A 171 -17.18 -13.71 -4.66
N LEU A 172 -16.10 -13.34 -5.34
CA LEU A 172 -15.93 -12.00 -5.92
C LEU A 172 -17.01 -11.71 -6.96
N VAL A 173 -17.37 -12.69 -7.80
CA VAL A 173 -18.48 -12.57 -8.76
C VAL A 173 -19.82 -12.35 -8.04
N ARG A 174 -20.11 -13.11 -6.98
CA ARG A 174 -21.35 -12.90 -6.18
C ARG A 174 -21.43 -11.49 -5.60
N VAL A 175 -20.30 -10.95 -5.12
CA VAL A 175 -20.23 -9.57 -4.61
C VAL A 175 -20.40 -8.56 -5.74
N LEU A 176 -19.75 -8.75 -6.89
CA LEU A 176 -19.91 -7.89 -8.08
C LEU A 176 -21.38 -7.82 -8.51
N ILE A 177 -22.07 -8.96 -8.55
CA ILE A 177 -23.50 -9.03 -8.89
C ILE A 177 -24.34 -8.24 -7.88
N ALA A 178 -24.10 -8.41 -6.58
CA ALA A 178 -24.86 -7.69 -5.55
C ALA A 178 -24.67 -6.17 -5.65
N VAL A 179 -23.43 -5.72 -5.86
CA VAL A 179 -23.08 -4.30 -5.99
C VAL A 179 -23.66 -3.70 -7.27
N LEU A 180 -23.48 -4.36 -8.42
CA LEU A 180 -24.00 -3.87 -9.70
C LEU A 180 -25.53 -3.90 -9.77
N ARG A 181 -26.17 -4.89 -9.12
CA ARG A 181 -27.64 -4.91 -8.98
C ARG A 181 -28.12 -3.76 -8.10
N CYS A 182 -27.38 -3.38 -7.07
CA CYS A 182 -27.68 -2.22 -6.23
C CYS A 182 -27.52 -0.90 -7.00
N ALA A 183 -26.49 -0.79 -7.86
CA ALA A 183 -26.25 0.37 -8.71
C ALA A 183 -27.31 0.54 -9.81
N GLY A 184 -27.85 -0.57 -10.30
CA GLY A 184 -28.90 -0.59 -11.32
C GLY A 184 -28.36 -0.41 -12.75
N PRO A 185 -29.22 0.04 -13.69
CA PRO A 185 -29.00 -0.07 -15.14
C PRO A 185 -27.83 0.75 -15.68
N ALA A 186 -27.48 1.88 -15.06
CA ALA A 186 -26.33 2.71 -15.48
C ALA A 186 -24.97 2.06 -15.18
N GLY A 187 -24.94 1.04 -14.32
CA GLY A 187 -23.71 0.40 -13.91
C GLY A 187 -22.76 1.31 -13.13
N LEU A 188 -21.55 0.80 -12.89
CA LEU A 188 -20.52 1.49 -12.13
C LEU A 188 -19.21 1.57 -12.89
N GLU A 189 -18.47 2.64 -12.64
CA GLU A 189 -17.08 2.71 -13.06
C GLU A 189 -16.21 1.70 -12.30
N ILE A 190 -15.16 1.22 -12.95
CA ILE A 190 -14.20 0.30 -12.30
C ILE A 190 -13.56 0.90 -11.04
N GLY A 191 -13.37 2.23 -10.99
CA GLY A 191 -12.84 2.92 -9.82
C GLY A 191 -13.76 2.78 -8.60
N VAL A 192 -15.07 2.97 -8.78
CA VAL A 192 -16.07 2.82 -7.73
C VAL A 192 -16.14 1.38 -7.24
N LEU A 193 -16.15 0.40 -8.17
CA LEU A 193 -16.10 -1.03 -7.82
C LEU A 193 -14.84 -1.35 -7.01
N THR A 194 -13.68 -0.84 -7.44
CA THR A 194 -12.42 -1.05 -6.72
C THR A 194 -12.50 -0.52 -5.30
N HIS A 195 -13.06 0.68 -5.09
CA HIS A 195 -13.23 1.27 -3.77
C HIS A 195 -14.16 0.45 -2.86
N VAL A 196 -15.31 -0.01 -3.37
CA VAL A 196 -16.26 -0.85 -2.62
C VAL A 196 -15.60 -2.18 -2.20
N PHE A 197 -14.83 -2.80 -3.09
CA PHE A 197 -14.14 -4.06 -2.80
C PHE A 197 -13.02 -3.86 -1.78
N LEU A 198 -12.25 -2.79 -1.90
CA LEU A 198 -11.24 -2.44 -0.92
C LEU A 198 -11.85 -2.23 0.48
N ARG A 199 -12.93 -1.44 0.58
CA ARG A 199 -13.67 -1.21 1.84
C ARG A 199 -14.24 -2.50 2.43
N ARG A 200 -14.78 -3.41 1.59
CA ARG A 200 -15.39 -4.68 2.05
C ARG A 200 -14.36 -5.69 2.54
N PHE A 201 -13.29 -5.89 1.78
CA PHE A 201 -12.37 -6.98 2.05
C PHE A 201 -11.29 -6.61 3.06
N GLY A 202 -11.33 -5.37 3.60
CA GLY A 202 -10.33 -4.90 4.54
C GLY A 202 -8.92 -5.15 4.02
N VAL A 203 -8.74 -5.21 2.69
CA VAL A 203 -7.43 -5.00 2.10
C VAL A 203 -7.17 -3.59 2.53
N VAL A 204 -6.35 -3.46 3.59
CA VAL A 204 -5.98 -2.19 4.20
C VAL A 204 -5.66 -1.29 3.03
N VAL A 205 -6.64 -0.45 2.70
CA VAL A 205 -6.39 0.68 1.83
C VAL A 205 -5.46 1.46 2.69
N ILE A 206 -4.21 1.47 2.28
CA ILE A 206 -3.20 2.39 2.78
C ILE A 206 -3.75 3.78 2.43
N SER A 207 -4.63 4.26 3.29
CA SER A 207 -5.03 5.64 3.42
C SER A 207 -4.59 5.95 4.84
N HIS A 208 -3.30 6.27 4.97
CA HIS A 208 -2.86 6.87 6.22
C HIS A 208 -3.52 8.24 6.26
N VAL A 209 -4.63 8.33 6.98
CA VAL A 209 -4.94 9.55 7.69
C VAL A 209 -3.71 9.80 8.58
N PRO A 210 -3.08 10.98 8.53
CA PRO A 210 -2.17 11.36 9.60
C PRO A 210 -3.04 11.38 10.86
N LEU A 211 -2.93 10.33 11.68
CA LEU A 211 -3.17 10.52 13.10
C LEU A 211 -2.06 11.48 13.49
N GLU A 212 -2.44 12.74 13.69
CA GLU A 212 -1.63 13.74 14.40
C GLU A 212 -0.93 13.02 15.55
N ASP A 213 0.39 13.24 15.71
CA ASP A 213 1.25 12.65 16.74
C ASP A 213 0.48 12.48 18.06
N ASP A 214 -0.12 11.29 18.24
CA ASP A 214 -0.86 10.99 19.44
C ASP A 214 0.15 10.41 20.42
N ASP A 215 0.92 11.31 21.03
CA ASP A 215 1.78 11.07 22.19
C ASP A 215 1.02 10.32 23.32
N THR A 216 -0.30 10.17 23.23
CA THR A 216 -1.12 9.43 24.19
C THR A 216 -1.02 7.90 24.11
N LEU A 217 -0.57 7.30 22.99
CA LEU A 217 -0.40 5.83 22.92
C LEU A 217 0.70 5.35 23.86
N ARG A 218 1.81 6.10 23.93
CA ARG A 218 2.93 5.82 24.83
C ARG A 218 2.56 6.06 26.31
N ASP A 219 1.87 7.16 26.60
CA ASP A 219 1.39 7.47 27.95
C ASP A 219 0.35 6.45 28.45
N ARG A 220 -0.42 5.84 27.55
CA ARG A 220 -1.35 4.74 27.86
C ARG A 220 -0.65 3.39 28.02
N MET A 221 0.45 3.14 27.31
CA MET A 221 1.24 1.90 27.41
C MET A 221 2.13 1.82 28.65
N ILE A 222 2.48 2.96 29.26
CA ILE A 222 3.44 3.02 30.40
C ILE A 222 2.74 3.17 31.76
N ALA A 223 1.47 3.59 31.80
CA ALA A 223 0.76 3.80 33.07
C ALA A 223 0.38 2.48 33.77
N PRO A 224 0.85 2.22 35.02
CA PRO A 224 0.36 1.09 35.80
C PRO A 224 -1.12 1.34 36.14
N ARG A 225 -2.02 0.51 35.61
CA ARG A 225 -3.45 0.53 35.97
C ARG A 225 -3.81 -0.73 36.76
N GLU A 226 -4.65 -0.55 37.77
CA GLU A 226 -5.35 -1.66 38.43
C GLU A 226 -6.45 -2.12 37.47
N PHE A 227 -6.25 -3.28 36.82
CA PHE A 227 -7.22 -3.86 35.88
C PHE A 227 -8.21 -4.79 36.60
N ASP A 228 -9.44 -4.84 36.09
CA ASP A 228 -10.41 -5.87 36.45
C ASP A 228 -9.99 -7.20 35.79
N ILE A 229 -10.04 -8.31 36.54
CA ILE A 229 -9.46 -9.61 36.15
C ILE A 229 -10.14 -10.17 34.89
N ASP A 230 -11.42 -9.82 34.67
CA ASP A 230 -12.18 -10.23 33.49
C ASP A 230 -11.82 -9.43 32.23
N GLU A 231 -11.42 -8.16 32.36
CA GLU A 231 -10.92 -7.33 31.25
C GLU A 231 -9.52 -7.76 30.81
N GLU A 232 -8.64 -8.08 31.78
CA GLU A 232 -7.29 -8.59 31.53
C GLU A 232 -7.33 -9.93 30.77
N ARG A 233 -8.25 -10.83 31.15
CA ARG A 233 -8.43 -12.12 30.46
C ARG A 233 -8.99 -11.94 29.05
N GLY A 234 -9.86 -10.94 28.83
CA GLY A 234 -10.37 -10.57 27.51
C GLY A 234 -9.27 -9.99 26.60
N ALA A 235 -8.45 -9.08 27.14
CA ALA A 235 -7.31 -8.51 26.43
C ALA A 235 -6.27 -9.57 26.06
N ALA A 236 -5.99 -10.53 26.95
CA ALA A 236 -5.02 -11.59 26.69
C ALA A 236 -5.47 -12.58 25.61
N ALA A 237 -6.73 -13.02 25.66
CA ALA A 237 -7.31 -13.85 24.61
C ALA A 237 -7.26 -13.12 23.25
N ARG A 238 -7.58 -11.82 23.25
CA ARG A 238 -7.58 -11.02 22.03
C ARG A 238 -6.18 -10.78 21.49
N ALA A 239 -5.22 -10.43 22.34
CA ALA A 239 -3.82 -10.26 21.96
C ALA A 239 -3.26 -11.55 21.35
N ALA A 240 -3.56 -12.72 21.91
CA ALA A 240 -3.18 -14.00 21.35
C ALA A 240 -3.78 -14.25 19.95
N GLU A 241 -5.06 -13.91 19.75
CA GLU A 241 -5.71 -14.00 18.43
C GLU A 241 -5.07 -13.04 17.40
N VAL A 242 -4.74 -11.82 17.80
CA VAL A 242 -4.09 -10.82 16.95
C VAL A 242 -2.66 -11.25 16.62
N TYR A 243 -1.89 -11.70 17.61
CA TYR A 243 -0.53 -12.20 17.46
C TYR A 243 -0.46 -13.40 16.49
N ALA A 244 -1.44 -14.31 16.58
CA ALA A 244 -1.56 -15.46 15.68
C ALA A 244 -1.84 -15.07 14.22
N GLN A 245 -2.35 -13.86 13.97
CA GLN A 245 -2.62 -13.33 12.64
C GLN A 245 -1.43 -12.58 12.02
N LEU A 246 -0.48 -12.12 12.84
CA LEU A 246 0.74 -11.47 12.38
C LEU A 246 1.71 -12.47 11.76
N SER A 247 2.37 -12.08 10.67
CA SER A 247 3.47 -12.84 10.08
C SER A 247 4.75 -12.77 10.92
N ASP A 248 5.67 -13.72 10.75
CA ASP A 248 6.99 -13.74 11.42
C ASP A 248 7.78 -12.43 11.24
N ARG A 249 7.54 -11.73 10.13
CA ARG A 249 8.16 -10.44 9.83
C ARG A 249 7.49 -9.32 10.62
N GLU A 250 6.17 -9.30 10.67
CA GLU A 250 5.39 -8.31 11.43
C GLU A 250 5.60 -8.47 12.94
N ARG A 251 5.72 -9.70 13.45
CA ARG A 251 6.08 -10.01 14.84
C ARG A 251 7.44 -9.44 15.24
N ARG A 252 8.43 -9.53 14.34
CA ARG A 252 9.77 -8.96 14.57
C ARG A 252 9.78 -7.43 14.53
N ILE A 253 8.97 -6.83 13.65
CA ILE A 253 8.79 -5.36 13.61
C ILE A 253 8.07 -4.87 14.87
N LEU A 254 7.16 -5.67 15.42
CA LEU A 254 6.37 -5.33 16.63
C LEU A 254 7.26 -4.97 17.83
N LEU A 255 8.44 -5.61 17.94
CA LEU A 255 9.43 -5.34 18.99
C LEU A 255 10.18 -4.00 18.83
N HIS A 256 10.08 -3.36 17.66
CA HIS A 256 10.86 -2.19 17.28
C HIS A 256 10.00 -1.09 16.65
N LEU A 257 8.70 -1.02 16.97
CA LEU A 257 7.77 -0.06 16.37
C LEU A 257 8.18 1.42 16.57
N ASP A 258 8.92 1.70 17.63
CA ASP A 258 9.39 3.06 17.94
C ASP A 258 10.87 3.28 17.57
N ASP A 259 11.55 2.24 17.08
CA ASP A 259 12.96 2.28 16.68
C ASP A 259 13.12 2.01 15.19
N ARG A 260 12.79 3.03 14.39
CA ARG A 260 12.87 2.95 12.91
C ARG A 260 14.27 2.56 12.41
N PRO A 261 15.39 3.12 12.90
CA PRO A 261 16.72 2.67 12.49
C PRO A 261 16.93 1.16 12.70
N ARG A 262 16.38 0.59 13.78
CA ARG A 262 16.45 -0.85 14.02
C ARG A 262 15.60 -1.65 13.04
N VAL A 263 14.43 -1.14 12.64
CA VAL A 263 13.59 -1.76 11.60
C VAL A 263 14.25 -1.67 10.20
N GLU A 264 14.94 -0.56 9.90
CA GLU A 264 15.74 -0.41 8.67
C GLU A 264 16.80 -1.51 8.57
N GLN A 265 17.56 -1.72 9.65
CA GLN A 265 18.57 -2.78 9.75
C GLN A 265 17.97 -4.19 9.70
N LEU A 266 16.88 -4.42 10.44
CA LEU A 266 16.22 -5.73 10.53
C LEU A 266 15.70 -6.22 9.18
N LEU A 267 15.23 -5.29 8.35
CA LEU A 267 14.58 -5.60 7.07
C LEU A 267 15.51 -5.39 5.87
N ASP A 268 16.69 -4.79 6.06
CA ASP A 268 17.60 -4.35 5.00
C ASP A 268 16.89 -3.46 3.95
N VAL A 269 16.15 -2.47 4.44
CA VAL A 269 15.36 -1.55 3.59
C VAL A 269 15.64 -0.09 3.91
N GLY A 270 15.37 0.78 2.92
CA GLY A 270 15.48 2.22 3.11
C GLY A 270 14.44 2.79 4.09
N ARG A 271 14.75 4.00 4.60
CA ARG A 271 13.99 4.74 5.63
C ARG A 271 12.48 4.80 5.38
N SER A 272 12.06 5.12 4.15
CA SER A 272 10.64 5.25 3.80
C SER A 272 9.92 3.90 3.84
N VAL A 273 10.58 2.83 3.39
CA VAL A 273 10.04 1.47 3.40
C VAL A 273 9.94 0.93 4.84
N ALA A 274 10.94 1.20 5.69
CA ALA A 274 10.88 0.87 7.11
C ALA A 274 9.72 1.60 7.82
N TYR A 275 9.52 2.88 7.51
CA TYR A 275 8.38 3.65 8.01
C TYR A 275 7.05 3.04 7.55
N THR A 276 6.90 2.68 6.27
CA THR A 276 5.70 2.00 5.76
C THR A 276 5.44 0.69 6.49
N HIS A 277 6.48 -0.08 6.81
CA HIS A 277 6.34 -1.32 7.56
C HIS A 277 5.87 -1.10 8.99
N ILE A 278 6.39 -0.09 9.70
CA ILE A 278 5.96 0.28 11.05
C ILE A 278 4.50 0.75 11.05
N SER A 279 4.15 1.67 10.16
CA SER A 279 2.80 2.21 10.06
C SER A 279 1.77 1.13 9.73
N ARG A 280 2.12 0.21 8.83
CA ARG A 280 1.29 -0.97 8.51
C ARG A 280 1.05 -1.85 9.73
N VAL A 281 2.08 -2.14 10.54
CA VAL A 281 1.89 -2.95 11.75
C VAL A 281 0.97 -2.22 12.73
N ARG A 282 1.17 -0.91 12.96
CA ARG A 282 0.30 -0.11 13.84
C ARG A 282 -1.16 -0.10 13.39
N GLU A 283 -1.42 0.01 12.09
CA GLU A 283 -2.79 -0.03 11.53
C GLU A 283 -3.44 -1.39 11.68
N VAL A 284 -2.69 -2.48 11.46
CA VAL A 284 -3.19 -3.84 11.69
C VAL A 284 -3.54 -4.03 13.16
N LEU A 285 -2.73 -3.49 14.07
CA LEU A 285 -3.02 -3.52 15.52
C LEU A 285 -4.26 -2.72 15.86
N ALA A 286 -4.41 -1.50 15.32
CA ALA A 286 -5.60 -0.67 15.55
C ALA A 286 -6.88 -1.33 15.01
N ALA A 287 -6.85 -1.85 13.79
CA ALA A 287 -8.01 -2.49 13.15
C ALA A 287 -8.46 -3.77 13.87
N LEU A 288 -7.53 -4.50 14.49
CA LEU A 288 -7.82 -5.76 15.16
C LEU A 288 -8.19 -5.60 16.64
N SER A 289 -7.91 -4.45 17.25
CA SER A 289 -8.17 -4.24 18.68
C SER A 289 -9.65 -3.99 19.01
N GLY A 290 -10.47 -3.56 18.04
CA GLY A 290 -11.91 -3.31 18.24
C GLY A 290 -12.22 -2.08 19.10
N GLU A 291 -13.45 -1.55 19.03
CA GLU A 291 -13.86 -0.32 19.74
C GLU A 291 -14.13 -0.52 21.25
N ASP A 292 -14.39 -1.76 21.69
CA ASP A 292 -14.87 -2.08 23.05
C ASP A 292 -13.80 -2.67 23.99
N ILE A 293 -12.54 -2.83 23.55
CA ILE A 293 -11.45 -3.44 24.35
C ILE A 293 -10.31 -2.43 24.54
N ASP A 294 -9.73 -2.36 25.74
CA ASP A 294 -8.60 -1.46 26.03
C ASP A 294 -7.39 -1.80 25.13
N ILE A 295 -7.19 -0.97 24.11
CA ILE A 295 -6.12 -1.08 23.11
C ILE A 295 -4.75 -1.10 23.78
N ALA A 296 -4.57 -0.41 24.91
CA ALA A 296 -3.30 -0.38 25.63
C ALA A 296 -2.97 -1.73 26.29
N ALA A 297 -3.98 -2.41 26.85
CA ALA A 297 -3.83 -3.73 27.44
C ALA A 297 -3.52 -4.80 26.38
N VAL A 298 -4.18 -4.72 25.22
CA VAL A 298 -3.91 -5.62 24.07
C VAL A 298 -2.50 -5.37 23.51
N ALA A 299 -2.07 -4.12 23.38
CA ALA A 299 -0.74 -3.77 22.89
C ALA A 299 0.38 -4.26 23.83
N ALA A 300 0.23 -4.07 25.15
CA ALA A 300 1.19 -4.56 26.13
C ALA A 300 1.34 -6.08 26.08
N GLU A 301 0.23 -6.80 25.94
CA GLU A 301 0.23 -8.26 25.87
C GLU A 301 0.79 -8.78 24.54
N LEU A 302 0.59 -8.06 23.43
CA LEU A 302 1.22 -8.38 22.15
C LEU A 302 2.74 -8.27 22.20
N VAL A 303 3.27 -7.26 22.91
CA VAL A 303 4.71 -7.13 23.14
C VAL A 303 5.21 -8.28 24.01
N ARG A 304 4.45 -8.66 25.05
CA ARG A 304 4.79 -9.82 25.91
C ARG A 304 4.88 -11.11 25.09
N LEU A 305 3.88 -11.41 24.26
CA LEU A 305 3.87 -12.56 23.36
C LEU A 305 5.02 -12.51 22.34
N ALA A 306 5.33 -11.32 21.83
CA ALA A 306 6.47 -11.12 20.92
C ALA A 306 7.82 -11.41 21.57
N GLN A 307 7.97 -11.07 22.85
CA GLN A 307 9.18 -11.36 23.62
C GLN A 307 9.30 -12.85 23.97
N GLU A 308 8.17 -13.57 24.16
CA GLU A 308 8.16 -15.01 24.44
C GLU A 308 8.43 -15.88 23.20
N ASP A 309 8.07 -15.41 21.99
CA ASP A 309 8.28 -16.13 20.73
C ASP A 309 9.72 -15.99 20.19
N VAL A 310 10.53 -15.08 20.77
CA VAL A 310 11.97 -14.98 20.46
C VAL A 310 12.70 -16.12 21.16
N SER A 311 13.16 -17.10 20.38
CA SER A 311 13.98 -18.21 20.86
C SER A 311 15.22 -17.67 21.59
N PRO A 312 15.60 -18.20 22.77
CA PRO A 312 16.78 -17.77 23.50
C PRO A 312 18.10 -17.95 22.74
N ASP A 313 18.10 -18.68 21.61
CA ASP A 313 19.26 -18.82 20.72
C ASP A 313 19.58 -17.54 19.91
N ASP A 314 18.62 -16.64 19.68
CA ASP A 314 18.86 -15.37 18.97
C ASP A 314 19.37 -14.24 19.90
N VAL A 315 19.34 -14.45 21.22
CA VAL A 315 19.84 -13.47 22.23
C VAL A 315 21.36 -13.59 22.44
N HIS A 316 21.97 -14.70 22.03
CA HIS A 316 23.41 -14.91 22.19
C HIS A 316 24.30 -14.18 21.17
N ASP A 317 23.73 -13.75 20.04
CA ASP A 317 24.48 -12.96 19.05
C ASP A 317 24.58 -11.48 19.48
N ALA A 318 23.53 -10.93 20.10
CA ALA A 318 23.48 -9.55 20.56
C ALA A 318 24.30 -9.28 21.84
N THR A 319 24.50 -10.29 22.69
CA THR A 319 25.33 -10.15 23.91
C THR A 319 26.83 -10.34 23.62
N SER A 320 27.18 -11.07 22.55
CA SER A 320 28.58 -11.24 22.13
C SER A 320 29.15 -9.96 21.50
N GLU A 321 28.38 -9.24 20.68
CA GLU A 321 28.82 -7.99 20.03
C GLU A 321 28.96 -6.81 21.02
N LEU A 322 28.16 -6.77 22.09
CA LEU A 322 28.29 -5.74 23.14
C LEU A 322 29.51 -5.97 24.06
N SER A 323 29.94 -7.22 24.26
CA SER A 323 31.19 -7.49 25.01
C SER A 323 32.44 -7.07 24.22
N ALA A 324 32.43 -7.27 22.89
CA ALA A 324 33.55 -6.90 22.02
C ALA A 324 33.76 -5.38 21.90
N ILE A 325 32.68 -4.58 21.99
CA ILE A 325 32.75 -3.11 21.96
C ILE A 325 33.22 -2.54 23.30
N THR A 326 32.94 -3.23 24.41
CA THR A 326 33.37 -2.78 25.75
C THR A 326 34.86 -3.04 25.97
N ASP A 327 35.39 -4.15 25.45
CA ASP A 327 36.83 -4.47 25.55
C ASP A 327 37.72 -3.60 24.64
N ALA A 328 37.20 -3.10 23.52
CA ALA A 328 37.94 -2.19 22.64
C ALA A 328 38.09 -0.77 23.20
N ASN A 329 37.13 -0.29 24.01
CA ASN A 329 37.17 1.05 24.62
C ASN A 329 37.95 1.10 25.95
N GLY A 330 38.24 -0.04 26.59
CA GLY A 330 39.06 -0.11 27.79
C GLY A 330 40.57 0.06 27.54
N ALA A 331 41.05 -0.14 26.31
CA ALA A 331 42.47 -0.15 25.98
C ALA A 331 43.04 1.22 25.53
N GLN A 332 42.23 2.28 25.44
CA GLN A 332 42.69 3.63 25.05
C GLN A 332 42.83 4.61 26.23
N HIS A 333 42.55 4.18 27.46
CA HIS A 333 42.78 4.96 28.69
C HIS A 333 43.48 4.15 29.78
N SER A 334 44.67 3.64 29.46
CA SER A 334 45.67 3.24 30.47
C SER A 334 47.08 3.55 30.00
#